data_AF-A0A0G0W8W7-F1
#
_entry.id   AF-A0A0G0W8W7-F1
#
_cell.length_a   1.000
_cell.length_b   1.000
_cell.length_c   1.000
_cell.angle_alpha   90.00
_cell.angle_beta   90.00
_cell.angle_gamma   90.00
#
_symmetry.space_group_name_H-M   'P 1'
#
loop_
_entity.id
_entity.type
_entity.pdbx_description
1 polymer ?
#
loop_
_entity_poly.entity_id
_entity_poly.type
_entity_poly.pdbx_seq_one_letter_code
_entity_poly.pdbx_strand_id
1 'polypeptide(L)'
;MTERHRNRIDLVSFTQGSGSTFEAITQSSKNGLLKDRLRVVGMIAGCEGIGAIERANRLEVPYAVIDRRQFPKGKEGRELFGRAMLKQLNVWSPDIVTQNGWLTLTPEIVISEVGEIYNQHPAPLDPDHKNSEGKPLHVGGRGIHGLAAHATLLYFQRLVGREFPTEATIHRVTQRYDEGAVVYRAPVGAQKFERPETLAARVLPVEHETQIAFLMRAYLGTIVEHHRKVPLVEDCEEKFLWAAMDVARMHYPAG
;
A
#
# COMPACT_ATOMS: atom_id res chain seq x y z
N MET A 1 -8.47 -5.64 31.68
CA MET A 1 -7.59 -4.95 30.72
C MET A 1 -8.31 -3.69 30.31
N THR A 2 -7.78 -2.53 30.72
CA THR A 2 -8.45 -1.24 30.56
C THR A 2 -8.49 -0.85 29.10
N GLU A 3 -9.70 -0.81 28.55
CA GLU A 3 -10.04 -0.23 27.26
C GLU A 3 -9.57 1.23 27.28
N ARG A 4 -8.39 1.49 26.73
CA ARG A 4 -7.93 2.87 26.54
C ARG A 4 -8.82 3.45 25.44
N HIS A 5 -9.83 4.22 25.80
CA HIS A 5 -10.38 5.23 24.91
C HIS A 5 -9.27 6.24 24.59
N ARG A 6 -8.38 5.89 23.65
CA ARG A 6 -7.38 6.82 23.15
C ARG A 6 -8.10 7.81 22.25
N ASN A 7 -8.04 9.09 22.60
CA ASN A 7 -8.57 10.18 21.78
C ASN A 7 -7.78 10.39 20.47
N ARG A 8 -6.74 9.58 20.20
CA ARG A 8 -5.82 9.71 19.06
C ARG A 8 -5.15 8.39 18.72
N ILE A 9 -4.94 8.12 17.43
CA ILE A 9 -4.19 6.97 16.90
C ILE A 9 -2.72 7.34 16.74
N ASP A 10 -1.81 6.47 17.19
CA ASP A 10 -0.39 6.54 16.87
C ASP A 10 -0.06 5.70 15.62
N LEU A 11 0.49 6.34 14.59
CA LEU A 11 0.82 5.73 13.29
C LEU A 11 2.33 5.62 13.08
N VAL A 12 2.78 4.47 12.57
CA VAL A 12 4.08 4.32 11.91
C VAL A 12 3.89 4.10 10.40
N SER A 13 4.64 4.83 9.58
CA SER A 13 4.63 4.65 8.11
C SER A 13 5.84 3.84 7.65
N PHE A 14 5.63 2.82 6.82
CA PHE A 14 6.69 2.14 6.08
C PHE A 14 6.80 2.74 4.68
N THR A 15 8.00 3.13 4.27
CA THR A 15 8.20 3.86 3.01
C THR A 15 9.53 3.51 2.35
N GLN A 16 9.55 3.34 1.03
CA GLN A 16 10.75 2.98 0.26
C GLN A 16 10.86 3.79 -1.06
N GLY A 17 10.46 5.06 -1.03
CA GLY A 17 10.45 5.92 -2.22
C GLY A 17 10.31 7.42 -1.90
N SER A 18 9.60 8.16 -2.76
CA SER A 18 9.46 9.62 -2.66
C SER A 18 8.79 10.12 -1.38
N GLY A 19 7.93 9.29 -0.76
CA GLY A 19 7.23 9.60 0.49
C GLY A 19 6.12 10.65 0.39
N SER A 20 5.53 10.88 -0.78
CA SER A 20 4.48 11.87 -0.96
C SER A 20 3.22 11.58 -0.12
N THR A 21 2.75 10.33 -0.10
CA THR A 21 1.63 9.90 0.76
C THR A 21 1.95 10.08 2.25
N PHE A 22 3.15 9.66 2.68
CA PHE A 22 3.61 9.86 4.06
C PHE A 22 3.56 11.35 4.46
N GLU A 23 4.02 12.22 3.56
CA GLU A 23 3.95 13.67 3.72
C GLU A 23 2.50 14.15 3.86
N ALA A 24 1.60 13.73 2.96
CA ALA A 24 0.20 14.14 2.98
C ALA A 24 -0.50 13.73 4.29
N ILE A 25 -0.28 12.49 4.74
CA ILE A 25 -0.80 11.99 6.03
C ILE A 25 -0.25 12.84 7.18
N THR A 26 1.06 13.07 7.21
CA THR A 26 1.72 13.81 8.28
C THR A 26 1.23 15.25 8.35
N GLN A 27 1.11 15.94 7.21
CA GLN A 27 0.58 17.29 7.13
C GLN A 27 -0.88 17.33 7.61
N SER A 28 -1.72 16.37 7.20
CA SER A 28 -3.10 16.25 7.66
C SER A 28 -3.20 16.00 9.17
N SER A 29 -2.26 15.24 9.74
CA SER A 29 -2.20 14.99 11.19
C SER A 29 -1.81 16.22 12.01
N LYS A 30 -1.01 17.14 11.45
CA LYS A 30 -0.60 18.38 12.12
C LYS A 30 -1.64 19.48 12.00
N ASN A 31 -2.12 19.73 10.79
CA ASN A 31 -2.90 20.93 10.45
C ASN A 31 -4.13 20.68 9.57
N GLY A 32 -4.54 19.43 9.36
CA GLY A 32 -5.64 19.07 8.46
C GLY A 32 -6.74 18.24 9.13
N LEU A 33 -7.40 17.40 8.34
CA LEU A 33 -8.57 16.63 8.76
C LEU A 33 -8.26 15.66 9.91
N LEU A 34 -7.02 15.16 9.98
CA LEU A 34 -6.58 14.21 11.00
C LEU A 34 -5.99 14.90 12.24
N LYS A 35 -6.03 16.23 12.31
CA LYS A 35 -5.59 16.98 13.47
C LYS A 35 -6.30 16.48 14.74
N ASP A 36 -5.51 16.31 15.79
CA ASP A 36 -5.88 15.76 17.10
C ASP A 36 -6.36 14.30 17.12
N ARG A 37 -6.52 13.67 15.94
CA ARG A 37 -7.04 12.30 15.77
C ARG A 37 -5.96 11.30 15.39
N LEU A 38 -4.90 11.77 14.75
CA LEU A 38 -3.74 10.97 14.38
C LEU A 38 -2.44 11.66 14.86
N ARG A 39 -1.46 10.87 15.27
CA ARG A 39 -0.07 11.29 15.44
C ARG A 39 0.83 10.32 14.69
N VAL A 40 1.66 10.85 13.78
CA VAL A 40 2.70 10.06 13.14
C VAL A 40 3.89 9.96 14.10
N VAL A 41 4.06 8.80 14.75
CA VAL A 41 5.07 8.58 15.78
C VAL A 41 6.40 8.09 15.23
N GLY A 42 6.43 7.64 13.98
CA GLY A 42 7.68 7.33 13.29
C GLY A 42 7.51 6.87 11.85
N MET A 43 8.64 6.74 11.16
CA MET A 43 8.70 6.17 9.81
C MET A 43 9.81 5.12 9.72
N ILE A 44 9.52 3.93 9.17
CA ILE A 44 10.56 2.98 8.77
C ILE A 44 10.86 3.21 7.28
N ALA A 45 12.09 3.65 6.99
CA ALA A 45 12.62 3.79 5.65
C ALA A 45 13.27 2.47 5.20
N GLY A 46 12.89 1.98 4.02
CA GLY A 46 13.40 0.70 3.49
C GLY A 46 14.82 0.78 2.92
N CYS A 47 15.35 1.99 2.72
CA CYS A 47 16.75 2.23 2.36
C CYS A 47 17.13 3.69 2.63
N GLU A 48 18.44 3.94 2.68
CA GLU A 48 19.01 5.29 2.74
C GLU A 48 18.74 6.08 1.44
N GLY A 49 18.84 7.41 1.53
CA GLY A 49 18.84 8.29 0.36
C GLY A 49 17.51 8.41 -0.39
N ILE A 50 16.39 8.08 0.25
CA ILE A 50 15.05 8.23 -0.33
C ILE A 50 14.42 9.58 0.03
N GLY A 51 13.61 10.15 -0.87
CA GLY A 51 12.93 11.43 -0.64
C GLY A 51 12.02 11.45 0.59
N ALA A 52 11.54 10.29 1.04
CA ALA A 52 10.77 10.18 2.29
C ALA A 52 11.58 10.59 3.52
N ILE A 53 12.90 10.35 3.56
CA ILE A 53 13.78 10.75 4.67
C ILE A 53 13.88 12.29 4.74
N GLU A 54 14.06 12.94 3.59
CA GLU A 54 14.07 14.41 3.52
C GLU A 54 12.75 15.01 4.02
N ARG A 55 11.62 14.40 3.63
CA ARG A 55 10.29 14.79 4.11
C ARG A 55 10.14 14.56 5.61
N ALA A 56 10.61 13.42 6.14
CA ALA A 56 10.54 13.12 7.56
C ALA A 56 11.34 14.14 8.39
N ASN A 57 12.55 14.50 7.96
CA ASN A 57 13.35 15.56 8.58
C ASN A 57 12.61 16.91 8.58
N ARG A 58 12.12 17.35 7.42
CA ARG A 58 11.39 18.62 7.30
C ARG A 58 10.10 18.65 8.12
N LEU A 59 9.44 17.51 8.24
CA LEU A 59 8.21 17.35 9.02
C LEU A 59 8.49 16.98 10.48
N GLU A 60 9.75 16.92 10.91
CA GLU A 60 10.15 16.58 12.29
C GLU A 60 9.56 15.25 12.79
N VAL A 61 9.49 14.25 11.91
CA VAL A 61 9.06 12.89 12.25
C VAL A 61 10.29 12.02 12.42
N PRO A 62 10.46 11.32 13.57
CA PRO A 62 11.58 10.41 13.75
C PRO A 62 11.48 9.26 12.74
N TYR A 63 12.62 8.81 12.23
CA TYR A 63 12.65 7.68 11.33
C TYR A 63 13.80 6.73 11.67
N ALA A 64 13.66 5.49 11.21
CA ALA A 64 14.69 4.47 11.28
C ALA A 64 14.87 3.88 9.89
N VAL A 65 16.12 3.69 9.47
CA VAL A 65 16.43 3.02 8.21
C VAL A 65 16.66 1.54 8.51
N ILE A 66 15.82 0.68 7.95
CA ILE A 66 15.91 -0.77 8.12
C ILE A 66 15.83 -1.38 6.72
N ASP A 67 16.99 -1.61 6.13
CA ASP A 67 17.13 -2.06 4.75
C ASP A 67 17.22 -3.58 4.68
N ARG A 68 16.26 -4.22 3.99
CA ARG A 68 16.23 -5.67 3.80
C ARG A 68 17.53 -6.21 3.20
N ARG A 69 18.24 -5.43 2.38
CA ARG A 69 19.49 -5.84 1.71
C ARG A 69 20.65 -6.04 2.68
N GLN A 70 20.56 -5.49 3.89
CA GLN A 70 21.57 -5.66 4.94
C GLN A 70 21.45 -7.01 5.68
N PHE A 71 20.40 -7.78 5.43
CA PHE A 71 20.16 -9.07 6.08
C PHE A 71 20.41 -10.23 5.11
N PRO A 72 20.84 -11.41 5.60
CA PRO A 72 21.05 -12.59 4.76
C PRO A 72 19.83 -12.95 3.88
N LYS A 73 20.06 -13.72 2.82
CA LYS A 73 18.96 -14.31 2.04
C LYS A 73 18.35 -15.50 2.80
N GLY A 74 17.16 -15.93 2.39
CA GLY A 74 16.50 -17.10 2.98
C GLY A 74 15.68 -16.79 4.24
N LYS A 75 15.28 -17.86 4.95
CA LYS A 75 14.37 -17.78 6.12
C LYS A 75 15.00 -17.02 7.29
N GLU A 76 16.24 -17.33 7.63
CA GLU A 76 16.96 -16.69 8.73
C GLU A 76 17.08 -15.17 8.55
N GLY A 77 17.46 -14.69 7.36
CA GLY A 77 17.55 -13.26 7.15
C GLY A 77 16.20 -12.54 7.10
N ARG A 78 15.11 -13.23 6.75
CA ARG A 78 13.73 -12.68 6.89
C ARG A 78 13.35 -12.53 8.37
N GLU A 79 13.73 -13.50 9.20
CA GLU A 79 13.51 -13.47 10.65
C GLU A 79 14.30 -12.32 11.30
N LEU A 80 15.59 -12.19 10.99
CA LEU A 80 16.43 -11.10 11.51
C LEU A 80 15.92 -9.72 11.10
N PHE A 81 15.49 -9.58 9.83
CA PHE A 81 14.87 -8.36 9.34
C PHE A 81 13.58 -8.02 10.12
N GLY A 82 12.72 -9.01 10.35
CA GLY A 82 11.49 -8.84 11.12
C GLY A 82 11.77 -8.42 12.56
N ARG A 83 12.75 -9.04 13.22
CA ARG A 83 13.16 -8.66 14.59
C ARG A 83 13.72 -7.24 14.67
N ALA A 84 14.46 -6.79 13.66
CA ALA A 84 14.92 -5.41 13.60
C ALA A 84 13.76 -4.42 13.48
N MET A 85 12.77 -4.71 12.63
CA MET A 85 11.54 -3.91 12.52
C MET A 85 10.77 -3.87 13.84
N LEU A 86 10.55 -5.03 14.47
CA LEU A 86 9.84 -5.13 15.75
C LEU A 86 10.52 -4.39 16.88
N LYS A 87 11.85 -4.46 16.96
CA LYS A 87 12.62 -3.68 17.93
C LYS A 87 12.29 -2.20 17.83
N GLN A 88 12.22 -1.66 16.61
CA GLN A 88 11.88 -0.26 16.40
C GLN A 88 10.39 0.04 16.65
N LEU A 89 9.50 -0.83 16.19
CA LEU A 89 8.06 -0.69 16.39
C LEU A 89 7.70 -0.71 17.88
N ASN A 90 8.38 -1.51 18.70
CA ASN A 90 8.18 -1.55 20.15
C ASN A 90 8.57 -0.22 20.82
N VAL A 91 9.60 0.47 20.32
CA VAL A 91 9.97 1.82 20.81
C VAL A 91 8.87 2.84 20.52
N TRP A 92 8.26 2.79 19.34
CA TRP A 92 7.21 3.74 18.95
C TRP A 92 5.80 3.34 19.40
N SER A 93 5.58 2.05 19.68
CA SER A 93 4.31 1.46 20.10
C SER A 93 3.09 1.96 19.29
N PRO A 94 3.10 1.82 17.94
CA PRO A 94 1.99 2.29 17.11
C PRO A 94 0.71 1.51 17.37
N ASP A 95 -0.43 2.20 17.19
CA ASP A 95 -1.74 1.57 17.14
C ASP A 95 -2.03 1.02 15.73
N ILE A 96 -1.42 1.61 14.68
CA ILE A 96 -1.58 1.22 13.28
C ILE A 96 -0.29 1.43 12.49
N VAL A 97 -0.07 0.60 11.46
CA VAL A 97 1.01 0.75 10.49
C VAL A 97 0.45 0.88 9.08
N THR A 98 0.95 1.85 8.31
CA THR A 98 0.63 1.99 6.87
C THR A 98 1.87 1.79 6.01
N GLN A 99 1.72 1.07 4.90
CA GLN A 99 2.71 0.91 3.86
C GLN A 99 2.43 1.87 2.71
N ASN A 100 3.28 2.88 2.59
CA ASN A 100 3.14 3.99 1.64
C ASN A 100 4.31 3.93 0.66
N GLY A 101 4.20 3.07 -0.35
CA GLY A 101 5.30 2.76 -1.28
C GLY A 101 6.36 1.84 -0.66
N TRP A 102 5.93 0.87 0.14
CA TRP A 102 6.79 -0.17 0.71
C TRP A 102 6.84 -1.37 -0.24
N LEU A 103 8.03 -1.71 -0.75
CA LEU A 103 8.17 -2.71 -1.81
C LEU A 103 8.57 -4.10 -1.30
N THR A 104 8.99 -4.19 -0.04
CA THR A 104 9.51 -5.42 0.56
C THR A 104 8.38 -6.19 1.23
N LEU A 105 8.30 -7.52 1.06
CA LEU A 105 7.39 -8.33 1.89
C LEU A 105 7.69 -8.12 3.37
N THR A 106 6.69 -7.66 4.11
CA THR A 106 6.75 -7.57 5.56
C THR A 106 6.85 -8.98 6.15
N PRO A 107 7.85 -9.24 7.01
CA PRO A 107 7.99 -10.55 7.64
C PRO A 107 6.76 -10.94 8.45
N GLU A 108 6.42 -12.24 8.42
CA GLU A 108 5.29 -12.81 9.14
C GLU A 108 5.28 -12.44 10.62
N ILE A 109 6.44 -12.46 11.29
CA ILE A 109 6.58 -12.08 12.70
C ILE A 109 6.13 -10.64 12.97
N VAL A 110 6.38 -9.71 12.03
CA VAL A 110 5.93 -8.32 12.14
C VAL A 110 4.41 -8.23 11.99
N ILE A 111 3.84 -8.97 11.02
CA ILE A 111 2.40 -9.00 10.77
C ILE A 111 1.67 -9.57 12.00
N SER A 112 2.17 -10.68 12.56
CA SER A 112 1.54 -11.34 13.70
C SER A 112 1.59 -10.53 14.99
N GLU A 113 2.69 -9.80 15.24
CA GLU A 113 2.85 -9.03 16.48
C GLU A 113 2.15 -7.67 16.44
N VAL A 114 2.06 -7.02 15.27
CA VAL A 114 1.45 -5.69 15.13
C VAL A 114 -0.06 -5.76 14.82
N GLY A 115 -0.48 -6.74 14.00
CA GLY A 115 -1.88 -6.98 13.63
C GLY A 115 -2.52 -5.97 12.67
N GLU A 116 -2.39 -4.67 12.94
CA GLU A 116 -3.05 -3.59 12.19
C GLU A 116 -2.09 -2.94 11.19
N ILE A 117 -1.73 -3.68 10.14
CA ILE A 117 -0.88 -3.21 9.04
C ILE A 117 -1.68 -3.14 7.73
N TYR A 118 -1.65 -1.98 7.08
CA TYR A 118 -2.39 -1.70 5.86
C TYR A 118 -1.48 -1.21 4.74
N ASN A 119 -1.71 -1.66 3.51
CA ASN A 119 -0.94 -1.22 2.35
C ASN A 119 -1.80 -0.42 1.38
N GLN A 120 -1.21 0.63 0.82
CA GLN A 120 -1.77 1.38 -0.30
C GLN A 120 -1.32 0.76 -1.61
N HIS A 121 -2.27 0.58 -2.53
CA HIS A 121 -2.01 0.09 -3.86
C HIS A 121 -2.66 0.99 -4.94
N PRO A 122 -1.93 1.39 -6.00
CA PRO A 122 -2.40 2.37 -6.99
C PRO A 122 -3.27 1.76 -8.10
N ALA A 123 -3.94 0.63 -7.83
CA ALA A 123 -4.80 -0.04 -8.80
C ALA A 123 -5.95 -0.85 -8.15
N PRO A 124 -6.93 -1.30 -8.94
CA PRO A 124 -8.02 -2.16 -8.47
C PRO A 124 -7.53 -3.52 -7.97
N LEU A 125 -7.94 -3.88 -6.74
CA LEU A 125 -7.71 -5.22 -6.17
C LEU A 125 -9.03 -6.01 -6.07
N ASP A 126 -8.93 -7.34 -6.20
CA ASP A 126 -10.02 -8.31 -6.05
C ASP A 126 -9.50 -9.60 -5.40
N PRO A 127 -9.15 -9.58 -4.10
CA PRO A 127 -8.53 -10.73 -3.43
C PRO A 127 -9.47 -11.95 -3.34
N ASP A 128 -10.78 -11.75 -3.48
CA ASP A 128 -11.80 -12.81 -3.37
C ASP A 128 -11.92 -13.63 -4.65
N HIS A 129 -11.65 -13.02 -5.81
CA HIS A 129 -11.75 -13.69 -7.10
C HIS A 129 -10.39 -14.28 -7.51
N LYS A 130 -10.30 -15.62 -7.47
CA LYS A 130 -9.05 -16.37 -7.67
C LYS A 130 -9.21 -17.40 -8.77
N ASN A 131 -8.12 -17.66 -9.50
CA ASN A 131 -8.07 -18.77 -10.45
C ASN A 131 -7.99 -20.13 -9.74
N SER A 132 -7.92 -21.21 -10.52
CA SER A 132 -7.83 -22.59 -10.01
C SER A 132 -6.59 -22.89 -9.16
N GLU A 133 -5.54 -22.08 -9.29
CA GLU A 133 -4.30 -22.18 -8.48
C GLU A 133 -4.37 -21.36 -7.19
N GLY A 134 -5.50 -20.68 -6.95
CA GLY A 134 -5.70 -19.81 -5.79
C GLY A 134 -4.97 -18.47 -5.91
N LYS A 135 -4.60 -18.04 -7.12
CA LYS A 135 -3.99 -16.73 -7.39
C LYS A 135 -5.09 -15.70 -7.66
N PRO A 136 -5.11 -14.55 -6.96
CA PRO A 136 -6.10 -13.52 -7.23
C PRO A 136 -5.99 -12.93 -8.64
N LEU A 137 -7.14 -12.70 -9.26
CA LEU A 137 -7.28 -12.15 -10.61
C LEU A 137 -7.57 -10.64 -10.53
N HIS A 138 -6.50 -9.88 -10.31
CA HIS A 138 -6.55 -8.43 -10.09
C HIS A 138 -5.23 -7.75 -10.44
N VAL A 139 -5.16 -6.42 -10.36
CA VAL A 139 -3.97 -5.63 -10.76
C VAL A 139 -3.00 -5.46 -9.59
N GLY A 140 -2.70 -6.54 -8.87
CA GLY A 140 -1.78 -6.56 -7.73
C GLY A 140 -0.71 -7.65 -7.84
N GLY A 141 0.13 -7.76 -6.82
CA GLY A 141 1.12 -8.81 -6.67
C GLY A 141 2.55 -8.35 -6.96
N ARG A 142 3.47 -9.32 -6.88
CA ARG A 142 4.92 -9.04 -6.97
C ARG A 142 5.27 -8.27 -8.25
N GLY A 143 5.94 -7.14 -8.08
CA GLY A 143 6.42 -6.29 -9.19
C GLY A 143 5.33 -5.50 -9.92
N ILE A 144 4.09 -5.51 -9.43
CA ILE A 144 2.98 -4.69 -9.97
C ILE A 144 2.78 -3.52 -9.00
N HIS A 145 3.70 -2.56 -8.97
CA HIS A 145 3.60 -1.37 -8.12
C HIS A 145 3.93 -0.12 -8.95
N GLY A 146 3.59 1.08 -8.48
CA GLY A 146 3.89 2.32 -9.21
C GLY A 146 3.27 2.37 -10.62
N LEU A 147 4.04 2.81 -11.62
CA LEU A 147 3.63 2.84 -13.03
C LEU A 147 3.32 1.44 -13.57
N ALA A 148 3.96 0.37 -13.09
CA ALA A 148 3.66 -1.00 -13.52
C ALA A 148 2.19 -1.38 -13.24
N ALA A 149 1.61 -0.93 -12.13
CA ALA A 149 0.20 -1.15 -11.82
C ALA A 149 -0.72 -0.39 -12.78
N HIS A 150 -0.42 0.90 -13.03
CA HIS A 150 -1.16 1.72 -13.99
C HIS A 150 -1.05 1.18 -15.42
N ALA A 151 0.15 0.77 -15.84
CA ALA A 151 0.40 0.18 -17.15
C ALA A 151 -0.34 -1.15 -17.31
N THR A 152 -0.31 -2.02 -16.29
CA THR A 152 -1.06 -3.29 -16.31
C THR A 152 -2.54 -3.02 -16.56
N LEU A 153 -3.15 -2.07 -15.85
CA LEU A 153 -4.55 -1.74 -16.04
C LEU A 153 -4.86 -1.28 -17.46
N LEU A 154 -4.08 -0.32 -17.98
CA LEU A 154 -4.29 0.26 -19.32
C LEU A 154 -4.09 -0.79 -20.43
N TYR A 155 -3.06 -1.64 -20.32
CA TYR A 155 -2.83 -2.73 -21.26
C TYR A 155 -3.94 -3.77 -21.18
N PHE A 156 -4.35 -4.15 -19.98
CA PHE A 156 -5.41 -5.12 -19.78
C PHE A 156 -6.72 -4.63 -20.42
N GLN A 157 -7.14 -3.39 -20.13
CA GLN A 157 -8.31 -2.76 -20.76
C GLN A 157 -8.27 -2.79 -22.28
N ARG A 158 -7.09 -2.52 -22.86
CA ARG A 158 -6.90 -2.54 -24.31
C ARG A 158 -6.99 -3.94 -24.91
N LEU A 159 -6.51 -4.96 -24.19
CA LEU A 159 -6.58 -6.36 -24.62
C LEU A 159 -8.01 -6.91 -24.56
N VAL A 160 -8.78 -6.57 -23.52
CA VAL A 160 -10.17 -7.05 -23.36
C VAL A 160 -11.20 -6.19 -24.08
N GLY A 161 -10.85 -4.98 -24.48
CA GLY A 161 -11.75 -4.08 -25.23
C GLY A 161 -12.88 -3.49 -24.39
N ARG A 162 -12.77 -3.48 -23.05
CA ARG A 162 -13.73 -2.84 -22.14
C ARG A 162 -13.03 -1.89 -21.17
N GLU A 163 -13.72 -0.80 -20.87
CA GLU A 163 -13.25 0.22 -19.93
C GLU A 163 -13.83 -0.04 -18.53
N PHE A 164 -13.02 0.21 -17.50
CA PHE A 164 -13.44 0.20 -16.10
C PHE A 164 -12.59 1.22 -15.31
N PRO A 165 -13.06 1.72 -14.17
CA PRO A 165 -12.27 2.68 -13.40
C PRO A 165 -10.97 2.04 -12.89
N THR A 166 -9.90 2.84 -12.81
CA THR A 166 -8.79 2.50 -11.90
C THR A 166 -9.23 2.81 -10.47
N GLU A 167 -8.45 2.37 -9.49
CA GLU A 167 -8.73 2.62 -8.07
C GLU A 167 -7.43 2.92 -7.32
N ALA A 168 -7.53 3.79 -6.31
CA ALA A 168 -6.60 3.77 -5.18
C ALA A 168 -7.18 2.84 -4.11
N THR A 169 -6.45 1.80 -3.76
CA THR A 169 -6.94 0.73 -2.87
C THR A 169 -6.13 0.69 -1.58
N ILE A 170 -6.79 0.42 -0.45
CA ILE A 170 -6.14 0.11 0.83
C ILE A 170 -6.60 -1.27 1.27
N HIS A 171 -5.66 -2.13 1.63
CA HIS A 171 -5.94 -3.49 2.05
C HIS A 171 -5.10 -3.89 3.26
N ARG A 172 -5.55 -4.90 4.02
CA ARG A 172 -4.76 -5.51 5.09
C ARG A 172 -3.51 -6.16 4.51
N VAL A 173 -2.40 -6.08 5.22
CA VAL A 173 -1.15 -6.74 4.82
C VAL A 173 -1.17 -8.20 5.24
N THR A 174 -0.72 -9.07 4.36
CA THR A 174 -0.54 -10.50 4.62
C THR A 174 0.87 -10.93 4.24
N GLN A 175 1.17 -12.23 4.34
CA GLN A 175 2.45 -12.78 3.90
C GLN A 175 2.63 -12.79 2.38
N ARG A 176 1.58 -12.44 1.63
CA ARG A 176 1.56 -12.39 0.17
C ARG A 176 1.24 -10.98 -0.30
N TYR A 177 1.85 -10.57 -1.42
CA TYR A 177 1.65 -9.25 -2.00
C TYR A 177 0.18 -9.07 -2.40
N ASP A 178 -0.44 -8.02 -1.87
CA ASP A 178 -1.76 -7.52 -2.28
C ASP A 178 -2.94 -8.49 -2.14
N GLU A 179 -2.77 -9.64 -1.48
CA GLU A 179 -3.84 -10.65 -1.32
C GLU A 179 -4.72 -10.44 -0.07
N GLY A 180 -4.55 -9.35 0.68
CA GLY A 180 -5.32 -9.10 1.89
C GLY A 180 -6.67 -8.44 1.62
N ALA A 181 -7.56 -8.51 2.61
CA ALA A 181 -8.89 -7.92 2.52
C ALA A 181 -8.82 -6.42 2.24
N VAL A 182 -9.52 -5.96 1.20
CA VAL A 182 -9.63 -4.54 0.85
C VAL A 182 -10.51 -3.85 1.88
N VAL A 183 -10.04 -2.75 2.46
CA VAL A 183 -10.76 -1.99 3.50
C VAL A 183 -11.12 -0.56 3.09
N TYR A 184 -10.57 -0.09 1.97
CA TYR A 184 -10.97 1.17 1.35
C TYR A 184 -10.65 1.11 -0.15
N ARG A 185 -11.49 1.75 -0.97
CA ARG A 185 -11.22 1.96 -2.39
C ARG A 185 -11.81 3.28 -2.85
N ALA A 186 -11.09 3.99 -3.72
CA ALA A 186 -11.57 5.20 -4.37
C ALA A 186 -11.41 5.05 -5.89
N PRO A 187 -12.50 5.08 -6.67
CA PRO A 187 -12.42 4.96 -8.12
C PRO A 187 -11.87 6.25 -8.75
N VAL A 188 -11.07 6.10 -9.79
CA VAL A 188 -10.61 7.18 -10.67
C VAL A 188 -10.93 6.77 -12.10
N GLY A 189 -11.67 7.61 -12.83
CA GLY A 189 -12.04 7.31 -14.21
C GLY A 189 -10.81 7.23 -15.11
N ALA A 190 -10.68 6.17 -15.90
CA ALA A 190 -9.67 6.10 -16.95
C ALA A 190 -10.03 7.06 -18.09
N GLN A 191 -9.02 7.65 -18.73
CA GLN A 191 -9.21 8.44 -19.96
C GLN A 191 -8.80 7.64 -21.19
N LYS A 192 -9.47 7.90 -22.31
CA LYS A 192 -9.15 7.26 -23.58
C LYS A 192 -7.73 7.64 -24.03
N PHE A 193 -6.93 6.65 -24.41
CA PHE A 193 -5.53 6.80 -24.83
C PHE A 193 -4.60 7.39 -23.75
N GLU A 194 -4.96 7.22 -22.48
CA GLU A 194 -4.15 7.63 -21.35
C GLU A 194 -2.83 6.84 -21.29
N ARG A 195 -1.75 7.52 -20.87
CA ARG A 195 -0.45 6.88 -20.62
C ARG A 195 -0.31 6.54 -19.13
N PRO A 196 0.51 5.53 -18.76
CA PRO A 196 0.72 5.16 -17.36
C PRO A 196 1.14 6.34 -16.48
N GLU A 197 2.01 7.23 -16.97
CA GLU A 197 2.53 8.38 -16.21
C GLU A 197 1.44 9.43 -15.97
N THR A 198 0.57 9.66 -16.95
CA THR A 198 -0.55 10.60 -16.81
C THR A 198 -1.63 10.04 -15.88
N LEU A 199 -1.87 8.72 -15.93
CA LEU A 199 -2.77 8.05 -14.99
C LEU A 199 -2.22 8.14 -13.57
N ALA A 200 -0.93 7.84 -13.38
CA ALA A 200 -0.27 7.93 -12.08
C ALA A 200 -0.37 9.32 -11.47
N ALA A 201 -0.11 10.37 -12.26
CA ALA A 201 -0.21 11.75 -11.80
C ALA A 201 -1.65 12.12 -11.36
N ARG A 202 -2.68 11.55 -11.99
CA ARG A 202 -4.09 11.75 -11.62
C ARG A 202 -4.51 10.92 -10.43
N VAL A 203 -3.98 9.71 -10.28
CA VAL A 203 -4.29 8.80 -9.17
C VAL A 203 -3.59 9.25 -7.89
N LEU A 204 -2.40 9.83 -7.97
CA LEU A 204 -1.61 10.25 -6.82
C LEU A 204 -2.35 11.16 -5.80
N PRO A 205 -3.05 12.24 -6.19
CA PRO A 205 -3.85 13.01 -5.22
C PRO A 205 -4.98 12.18 -4.61
N VAL A 206 -5.60 11.28 -5.38
CA VAL A 206 -6.66 10.38 -4.89
C VAL A 206 -6.09 9.36 -3.91
N GLU A 207 -4.87 8.88 -4.11
CA GLU A 207 -4.15 8.05 -3.14
C GLU A 207 -3.97 8.76 -1.80
N HIS A 208 -3.57 10.04 -1.82
CA HIS A 208 -3.42 10.85 -0.62
C HIS A 208 -4.74 11.03 0.12
N GLU A 209 -5.79 11.40 -0.61
CA GLU A 209 -7.14 11.55 -0.06
C GLU A 209 -7.67 10.23 0.51
N THR A 210 -7.43 9.12 -0.19
CA THR A 210 -7.82 7.76 0.21
C THR A 210 -7.17 7.36 1.53
N GLN A 211 -5.87 7.59 1.69
CA GLN A 211 -5.19 7.32 2.97
C GLN A 211 -5.71 8.18 4.11
N ILE A 212 -5.94 9.47 3.87
CA ILE A 212 -6.47 10.38 4.90
C ILE A 212 -7.87 9.95 5.33
N ALA A 213 -8.75 9.62 4.38
CA ALA A 213 -10.10 9.16 4.66
C ALA A 213 -10.12 7.80 5.38
N PHE A 214 -9.25 6.87 4.98
CA PHE A 214 -9.07 5.59 5.66
C PHE A 214 -8.62 5.77 7.11
N LEU A 215 -7.61 6.61 7.37
CA LEU A 215 -7.12 6.86 8.73
C LEU A 215 -8.19 7.55 9.61
N MET A 216 -9.06 8.37 9.01
CA MET A 216 -10.24 8.88 9.72
C MET A 216 -11.21 7.75 10.10
N ARG A 217 -11.47 6.79 9.20
CA ARG A 217 -12.29 5.61 9.53
C ARG A 217 -11.66 4.74 10.60
N ALA A 218 -10.34 4.57 10.57
CA ALA A 218 -9.57 3.89 11.60
C ALA A 218 -9.79 4.56 12.96
N TYR A 219 -9.67 5.89 13.02
CA TYR A 219 -9.93 6.69 14.23
C TYR A 219 -11.35 6.51 14.77
N LEU A 220 -12.35 6.48 13.87
CA LEU A 220 -13.74 6.30 14.24
C LEU A 220 -14.11 4.84 14.56
N GLY A 221 -13.20 3.88 14.39
CA GLY A 221 -13.50 2.46 14.58
C GLY A 221 -14.47 1.89 13.53
N THR A 222 -14.46 2.44 12.31
CA THR A 222 -15.42 2.12 11.22
C THR A 222 -14.75 1.47 10.00
N ILE A 223 -13.62 0.79 10.20
CA ILE A 223 -12.98 -0.01 9.15
C ILE A 223 -13.88 -1.20 8.85
N VAL A 224 -14.21 -1.37 7.57
CA VAL A 224 -15.02 -2.49 7.08
C VAL A 224 -14.34 -3.10 5.86
N GLU A 225 -14.51 -4.41 5.68
CA GLU A 225 -14.02 -5.09 4.48
C GLU A 225 -14.96 -4.82 3.30
N HIS A 226 -14.36 -4.67 2.13
CA HIS A 226 -15.02 -4.37 0.88
C HIS A 226 -14.81 -5.52 -0.11
N HIS A 227 -15.91 -6.17 -0.48
CA HIS A 227 -15.94 -7.25 -1.47
C HIS A 227 -16.51 -6.75 -2.79
N ARG A 228 -16.01 -7.28 -3.91
CA ARG A 228 -16.59 -7.01 -5.23
C ARG A 228 -17.80 -7.89 -5.46
N LYS A 229 -18.90 -7.29 -5.91
CA LYS A 229 -20.09 -8.04 -6.35
C LYS A 229 -19.93 -8.62 -7.75
N VAL A 230 -19.15 -7.94 -8.58
CA VAL A 230 -18.81 -8.34 -9.95
C VAL A 230 -17.30 -8.45 -10.01
N PRO A 231 -16.75 -9.60 -10.45
CA PRO A 231 -15.31 -9.78 -10.61
C PRO A 231 -14.69 -8.66 -11.43
N LEU A 232 -13.49 -8.22 -11.02
CA LEU A 232 -12.72 -7.25 -11.79
C LEU A 232 -12.30 -7.81 -13.16
N VAL A 233 -11.92 -9.09 -13.16
CA VAL A 233 -11.43 -9.86 -14.30
C VAL A 233 -12.37 -11.03 -14.48
N GLU A 234 -12.89 -11.23 -15.69
CA GLU A 234 -13.69 -12.41 -16.00
C GLU A 234 -12.78 -13.63 -16.21
N ASP A 235 -13.27 -14.84 -15.95
CA ASP A 235 -12.48 -16.07 -16.09
C ASP A 235 -11.87 -16.21 -17.50
N CYS A 236 -12.59 -15.78 -18.54
CA CYS A 236 -12.11 -15.83 -19.93
C CYS A 236 -11.01 -14.79 -20.24
N GLU A 237 -10.83 -13.80 -19.35
CA GLU A 237 -9.89 -12.69 -19.49
C GLU A 237 -8.56 -12.92 -18.76
N GLU A 238 -8.44 -13.97 -17.95
CA GLU A 238 -7.26 -14.28 -17.14
C GLU A 238 -5.94 -14.18 -17.94
N LYS A 239 -5.91 -14.79 -19.14
CA LYS A 239 -4.73 -14.77 -20.02
C LYS A 239 -4.31 -13.35 -20.42
N PHE A 240 -5.25 -12.43 -20.57
CA PHE A 240 -4.97 -11.04 -20.94
C PHE A 240 -4.46 -10.24 -19.75
N LEU A 241 -4.95 -10.52 -18.53
CA LEU A 241 -4.39 -9.93 -17.31
C LEU A 241 -2.91 -10.30 -17.17
N TRP A 242 -2.57 -11.58 -17.32
CA TRP A 242 -1.18 -12.03 -17.19
C TRP A 242 -0.27 -11.43 -18.27
N ALA A 243 -0.73 -11.41 -19.53
CA ALA A 243 0.00 -10.74 -20.60
C ALA A 243 0.23 -9.25 -20.30
N ALA A 244 -0.77 -8.54 -19.79
CA ALA A 244 -0.65 -7.14 -19.41
C ALA A 244 0.37 -6.92 -18.27
N MET A 245 0.35 -7.78 -17.25
CA MET A 245 1.30 -7.74 -16.15
C MET A 245 2.75 -7.98 -16.60
N ASP A 246 2.97 -8.96 -17.47
CA ASP A 246 4.31 -9.29 -17.94
C ASP A 246 4.91 -8.14 -18.77
N VAL A 247 4.10 -7.56 -19.66
CA VAL A 247 4.48 -6.36 -20.43
C VAL A 247 4.77 -5.18 -19.48
N ALA A 248 3.90 -4.95 -18.50
CA ALA A 248 4.10 -3.86 -17.53
C ALA A 248 5.40 -4.03 -16.72
N ARG A 249 5.69 -5.22 -16.20
CA ARG A 249 6.95 -5.50 -15.48
C ARG A 249 8.18 -5.31 -16.35
N MET A 250 8.09 -5.66 -17.63
CA MET A 250 9.20 -5.50 -18.57
C MET A 250 9.50 -4.02 -18.85
N HIS A 251 8.47 -3.19 -19.02
CA HIS A 251 8.64 -1.77 -19.31
C HIS A 251 8.86 -0.90 -18.06
N TYR A 252 8.35 -1.33 -16.91
CA TYR A 252 8.40 -0.61 -15.64
C TYR A 252 8.96 -1.48 -14.50
N PRO A 253 10.21 -1.97 -14.60
CA PRO A 253 10.78 -2.92 -13.63
C PRO A 253 11.03 -2.32 -12.24
N ALA A 254 11.11 -0.99 -12.15
CA ALA A 254 11.31 -0.25 -10.90
C ALA A 254 10.00 0.22 -10.27
N GLY A 255 8.86 -0.13 -10.87
CA GLY A 255 7.62 0.57 -10.64
C GLY A 255 7.41 1.64 -11.67
#